data_AF-A0A3D4P285-F1
#
_entry.id   AF-A0A3D4P285-F1
#
_cell.length_a   1.000
_cell.length_b   1.000
_cell.length_c   1.000
_cell.angle_alpha   90.00
_cell.angle_beta   90.00
_cell.angle_gamma   90.00
#
_symmetry.space_group_name_H-M   'P 1'
#
loop_
_entity.id
_entity.type
_entity.pdbx_description
1 polymer ?
#
loop_
_entity_poly.entity_id
_entity_poly.type
_entity_poly.pdbx_seq_one_letter_code
_entity_poly.pdbx_strand_id
1 'polypeptide(L)'
;MALIGLDFDPDVQGARNTSSEGIVKILKEAERFLRQGQPLAISSTFSPRHPEMKARVPSFLADIAERLLKDHRISGLFLSGGDVAWEVCRRLGLSPISILGEVEPGVPAGVAERTDGSRIRIVTKAGGFGTREVIVKSLPFLECGEVP
;
A
#
# COMPACT_ATOMS: atom_id res chain seq x y z
N MET A 1 0.54 14.99 -0.12
CA MET A 1 0.20 13.60 0.21
C MET A 1 -1.01 13.59 1.12
N ALA A 2 -2.06 12.84 0.78
CA ALA A 2 -3.22 12.60 1.63
C ALA A 2 -3.02 11.34 2.48
N LEU A 3 -3.68 11.26 3.63
CA LEU A 3 -3.59 10.12 4.56
C LEU A 3 -4.99 9.67 4.94
N ILE A 4 -5.28 8.38 4.76
CA ILE A 4 -6.51 7.73 5.21
C ILE A 4 -6.15 6.71 6.29
N GLY A 5 -6.75 6.88 7.47
CA GLY A 5 -6.67 5.90 8.55
C GLY A 5 -7.65 4.76 8.33
N LEU A 6 -7.19 3.51 8.47
CA LEU A 6 -8.10 2.40 8.70
C LEU A 6 -8.66 2.53 10.12
N ASP A 7 -9.94 2.30 10.31
CA ASP A 7 -10.52 2.15 11.63
C ASP A 7 -11.10 0.74 11.72
N PHE A 8 -10.74 0.02 12.77
CA PHE A 8 -11.18 -1.35 12.99
C PHE A 8 -12.02 -1.35 14.25
N ASP A 9 -13.33 -1.39 14.08
CA ASP A 9 -14.27 -1.58 15.18
C ASP A 9 -14.29 -3.09 15.56
N PRO A 10 -13.79 -3.46 16.76
CA PRO A 10 -13.73 -4.84 17.21
C PRO A 10 -15.11 -5.42 17.58
N ASP A 11 -16.10 -4.57 17.88
CA ASP A 11 -17.39 -5.00 18.44
C ASP A 11 -18.40 -5.44 17.37
N VAL A 12 -18.08 -5.22 16.08
CA VAL A 12 -18.98 -5.64 15.00
C VAL A 12 -18.74 -7.10 14.61
N GLN A 13 -19.44 -8.00 15.28
CA GLN A 13 -19.46 -9.46 15.08
C GLN A 13 -19.99 -9.97 13.71
N GLY A 14 -20.00 -9.11 12.68
CA GLY A 14 -20.40 -9.44 11.31
C GLY A 14 -19.22 -9.44 10.33
N ALA A 15 -18.20 -10.29 10.55
CA ALA A 15 -16.89 -10.24 9.89
C ALA A 15 -16.86 -10.21 8.33
N ARG A 16 -17.96 -10.51 7.63
CA ARG A 16 -18.05 -10.41 6.15
C ARG A 16 -18.72 -9.13 5.64
N ASN A 17 -19.66 -8.52 6.38
CA ASN A 17 -20.42 -7.35 5.90
C ASN A 17 -19.76 -6.02 6.28
N THR A 18 -19.22 -5.87 7.50
CA THR A 18 -18.55 -4.62 7.92
C THR A 18 -17.22 -4.37 7.23
N SER A 19 -16.50 -5.45 6.89
CA SER A 19 -15.28 -5.40 6.09
C SER A 19 -15.53 -4.73 4.73
N SER A 20 -16.69 -5.00 4.13
CA SER A 20 -17.06 -4.49 2.80
C SER A 20 -17.44 -3.01 2.84
N GLU A 21 -18.23 -2.57 3.82
CA GLU A 21 -18.62 -1.16 3.96
C GLU A 21 -17.43 -0.25 4.31
N GLY A 22 -16.55 -0.71 5.21
CA GLY A 22 -15.32 0.02 5.56
C GLY A 22 -14.40 0.21 4.35
N ILE A 23 -14.17 -0.87 3.58
CA ILE A 23 -13.39 -0.80 2.33
C ILE A 23 -14.04 0.18 1.34
N VAL A 24 -15.37 0.11 1.13
CA VAL A 24 -16.06 1.00 0.19
C VAL A 24 -15.92 2.47 0.58
N LYS A 25 -15.98 2.79 1.88
CA LYS A 25 -15.76 4.17 2.37
C LYS A 25 -14.34 4.64 2.05
N ILE A 26 -13.33 3.81 2.34
CA ILE A 26 -11.92 4.12 2.08
C ILE A 26 -11.67 4.31 0.58
N LEU A 27 -12.22 3.45 -0.27
CA LEU A 27 -12.08 3.57 -1.72
C LEU A 27 -12.66 4.87 -2.24
N LYS A 28 -13.88 5.24 -1.82
CA LYS A 28 -14.50 6.53 -2.22
C LYS A 28 -13.66 7.73 -1.82
N GLU A 29 -13.06 7.71 -0.63
CA GLU A 29 -12.19 8.79 -0.16
C GLU A 29 -10.85 8.81 -0.92
N ALA A 30 -10.25 7.64 -1.15
CA ALA A 30 -9.02 7.47 -1.92
C ALA A 30 -9.19 7.97 -3.37
N GLU A 31 -10.29 7.60 -4.02
CA GLU A 31 -10.64 8.06 -5.37
C GLU A 31 -10.63 9.58 -5.50
N ARG A 32 -11.13 10.28 -4.47
CA ARG A 32 -11.19 11.74 -4.45
C ARG A 32 -9.79 12.37 -4.51
N PHE A 33 -8.84 11.81 -3.78
CA PHE A 33 -7.44 12.28 -3.78
C PHE A 33 -6.69 11.86 -5.04
N LEU A 34 -6.88 10.63 -5.51
CA LEU A 34 -6.23 10.12 -6.72
C LEU A 34 -6.66 10.89 -7.98
N ARG A 35 -7.95 11.29 -8.08
CA ARG A 35 -8.44 12.14 -9.19
C ARG A 35 -7.80 13.53 -9.22
N GLN A 36 -7.25 14.00 -8.11
CA GLN A 36 -6.53 15.26 -7.99
C GLN A 36 -5.02 15.10 -8.24
N GLY A 37 -4.55 13.89 -8.59
CA GLY A 37 -3.13 13.60 -8.77
C GLY A 37 -2.32 13.63 -7.48
N GLN A 38 -2.97 13.52 -6.31
CA GLN A 38 -2.29 13.57 -5.03
C GLN A 38 -1.76 12.18 -4.61
N PRO A 39 -0.50 12.08 -4.12
CA PRO A 39 -0.03 10.85 -3.48
C PRO A 39 -0.89 10.50 -2.27
N LEU A 40 -1.16 9.22 -2.09
CA LEU A 40 -2.06 8.70 -1.05
C LEU A 40 -1.32 7.71 -0.13
N ALA A 41 -1.48 7.90 1.17
CA ALA A 41 -1.09 6.93 2.19
C ALA A 41 -2.35 6.33 2.84
N ILE A 42 -2.38 5.01 3.00
CA ILE A 42 -3.43 4.29 3.74
C ILE A 42 -2.75 3.54 4.88
N SER A 43 -3.19 3.75 6.11
CA SER A 43 -2.48 3.26 7.29
C SER A 43 -3.42 2.80 8.41
N SER A 44 -3.12 1.66 9.03
CA SER A 44 -3.74 1.20 10.29
C SER A 44 -3.01 1.71 11.54
N THR A 45 -1.97 2.54 11.39
CA THR A 45 -1.12 2.94 12.53
C THR A 45 -1.87 3.81 13.55
N PHE A 46 -2.93 4.49 13.11
CA PHE A 46 -3.73 5.40 13.93
C PHE A 46 -4.97 4.74 14.54
N SER A 47 -5.25 3.47 14.20
CA SER A 47 -6.34 2.70 14.80
C SER A 47 -5.94 2.19 16.19
N PRO A 48 -6.90 1.99 17.10
CA PRO A 48 -6.64 1.23 18.32
C PRO A 48 -6.00 -0.12 18.00
N ARG A 49 -4.95 -0.50 18.74
CA ARG A 49 -4.25 -1.76 18.50
C ARG A 49 -5.11 -2.91 19.02
N HIS A 50 -5.71 -3.60 18.07
CA HIS A 50 -6.45 -4.85 18.29
C HIS A 50 -5.56 -6.04 17.87
N PRO A 51 -4.96 -6.80 18.81
CA PRO A 51 -4.12 -7.96 18.49
C PRO A 51 -4.80 -8.96 17.53
N GLU A 52 -6.10 -9.17 17.71
CA GLU A 52 -6.99 -9.98 16.89
C GLU A 52 -7.10 -9.49 15.45
N MET A 53 -6.88 -8.19 15.21
CA MET A 53 -6.94 -7.59 13.88
C MET A 53 -5.60 -7.61 13.14
N LYS A 54 -4.47 -7.87 13.83
CA LYS A 54 -3.13 -7.88 13.22
C LYS A 54 -3.06 -8.79 11.98
N ALA A 55 -3.65 -9.98 12.05
CA ALA A 55 -3.65 -10.93 10.96
C ALA A 55 -4.53 -10.50 9.77
N ARG A 56 -5.49 -9.59 10.00
CA ARG A 56 -6.44 -9.12 8.98
C ARG A 56 -5.94 -7.88 8.23
N VAL A 57 -5.16 -7.02 8.90
CA VAL A 57 -4.66 -5.76 8.30
C VAL A 57 -3.98 -5.97 6.94
N PRO A 58 -3.06 -6.94 6.75
CA PRO A 58 -2.41 -7.15 5.44
C PRO A 58 -3.41 -7.45 4.33
N SER A 59 -4.38 -8.34 4.58
CA SER A 59 -5.42 -8.68 3.59
C SER A 59 -6.30 -7.47 3.25
N PHE A 60 -6.68 -6.68 4.24
CA PHE A 60 -7.47 -5.47 4.01
C PHE A 60 -6.73 -4.44 3.15
N LEU A 61 -5.46 -4.17 3.47
CA LEU A 61 -4.65 -3.25 2.69
C LEU A 61 -4.39 -3.77 1.26
N ALA A 62 -4.22 -5.08 1.10
CA ALA A 62 -4.08 -5.72 -0.20
C ALA A 62 -5.36 -5.61 -1.05
N ASP A 63 -6.53 -5.82 -0.46
CA ASP A 63 -7.82 -5.67 -1.16
C ASP A 63 -8.05 -4.22 -1.62
N ILE A 64 -7.67 -3.24 -0.79
CA ILE A 64 -7.75 -1.82 -1.14
C ILE A 64 -6.76 -1.49 -2.26
N ALA A 65 -5.50 -1.92 -2.13
CA ALA A 65 -4.48 -1.69 -3.14
C ALA A 65 -4.91 -2.29 -4.50
N GLU A 66 -5.33 -3.56 -4.54
CA GLU A 66 -5.80 -4.23 -5.75
C GLU A 66 -6.90 -3.43 -6.48
N ARG A 67 -7.92 -2.98 -5.74
CA ARG A 67 -9.02 -2.19 -6.33
C ARG A 67 -8.55 -0.85 -6.85
N LEU A 68 -7.72 -0.13 -6.09
CA LEU A 68 -7.18 1.17 -6.52
C LEU A 68 -6.27 1.05 -7.75
N LEU A 69 -5.42 0.02 -7.82
CA LEU A 69 -4.56 -0.23 -8.98
C LEU A 69 -5.31 -0.74 -10.22
N LYS A 70 -6.53 -1.25 -10.05
CA LYS A 70 -7.40 -1.67 -11.15
C LYS A 70 -8.09 -0.45 -11.79
N ASP A 71 -8.54 0.49 -10.97
CA ASP A 71 -9.37 1.60 -11.42
C ASP A 71 -8.57 2.89 -11.67
N HIS A 72 -7.30 2.96 -11.22
CA HIS A 72 -6.44 4.13 -11.37
C HIS A 72 -5.04 3.77 -11.89
N ARG A 73 -4.45 4.71 -12.63
CA ARG A 73 -3.02 4.67 -12.99
C ARG A 73 -2.18 5.14 -11.81
N ILE A 74 -1.63 4.18 -11.06
CA ILE A 74 -0.72 4.42 -9.94
C ILE A 74 0.70 4.07 -10.41
N SER A 75 1.63 5.02 -10.27
CA SER A 75 3.01 4.90 -10.79
C SER A 75 3.93 4.00 -9.94
N GLY A 76 3.59 3.82 -8.67
CA GLY A 76 4.35 2.97 -7.77
C GLY A 76 3.72 2.81 -6.40
N LEU A 77 4.26 1.89 -5.61
CA LEU A 77 3.80 1.59 -4.26
C LEU A 77 4.93 1.71 -3.25
N PHE A 78 4.62 2.34 -2.11
CA PHE A 78 5.43 2.26 -0.91
C PHE A 78 4.76 1.32 0.08
N LEU A 79 5.42 0.22 0.44
CA LEU A 79 4.88 -0.82 1.31
C LEU A 79 5.69 -0.88 2.60
N SER A 80 5.05 -0.64 3.75
CA SER A 80 5.70 -0.67 5.06
C SER A 80 5.17 -1.83 5.91
N GLY A 81 6.09 -2.64 6.41
CA GLY A 81 5.81 -3.89 7.13
C GLY A 81 5.88 -5.11 6.19
N GLY A 82 6.52 -6.18 6.67
CA GLY A 82 6.77 -7.39 5.87
C GLY A 82 5.48 -8.09 5.44
N ASP A 83 4.55 -8.31 6.37
CA ASP A 83 3.28 -8.99 6.08
C ASP A 83 2.42 -8.23 5.06
N VAL A 84 2.40 -6.90 5.18
CA VAL A 84 1.69 -6.01 4.23
C VAL A 84 2.35 -6.07 2.86
N ALA A 85 3.68 -5.95 2.79
CA ALA A 85 4.41 -6.01 1.53
C ALA A 85 4.17 -7.34 0.82
N TRP A 86 4.26 -8.45 1.56
CA TRP A 86 4.00 -9.79 1.05
C TRP A 86 2.58 -9.96 0.53
N GLU A 87 1.57 -9.66 1.34
CA GLU A 87 0.17 -9.91 0.97
C GLU A 87 -0.28 -9.00 -0.19
N VAL A 88 0.19 -7.75 -0.25
CA VAL A 88 -0.08 -6.85 -1.39
C VAL A 88 0.56 -7.39 -2.67
N CYS A 89 1.84 -7.76 -2.66
CA CYS A 89 2.52 -8.28 -3.85
C CYS A 89 1.88 -9.59 -4.33
N ARG A 90 1.56 -10.49 -3.39
CA ARG A 90 0.89 -11.76 -3.67
C ARG A 90 -0.49 -11.54 -4.29
N ARG A 91 -1.29 -10.62 -3.72
CA ARG A 91 -2.65 -10.34 -4.21
C ARG A 91 -2.63 -9.72 -5.61
N LEU A 92 -1.71 -8.80 -5.85
CA LEU A 92 -1.53 -8.15 -7.14
C LEU A 92 -0.90 -9.07 -8.22
N GLY A 93 -0.49 -10.29 -7.86
CA GLY A 93 0.15 -11.23 -8.77
C GLY A 93 1.48 -10.71 -9.30
N LEU A 94 2.25 -9.98 -8.48
CA LEU A 94 3.52 -9.39 -8.90
C LEU A 94 4.62 -10.44 -8.98
N SER A 95 5.48 -10.32 -9.98
CA SER A 95 6.74 -11.05 -10.04
C SER A 95 7.67 -10.65 -8.88
N PRO A 96 8.73 -11.44 -8.60
CA PRO A 96 9.76 -11.01 -7.66
C PRO A 96 10.31 -9.62 -8.01
N ILE A 97 10.47 -8.79 -6.99
CA ILE A 97 10.94 -7.41 -7.16
C ILE A 97 12.40 -7.44 -7.63
N SER A 98 12.66 -6.91 -8.82
CA SER A 98 14.02 -6.63 -9.30
C SER A 98 14.54 -5.39 -8.57
N ILE A 99 15.47 -5.60 -7.63
CA ILE A 99 16.04 -4.52 -6.82
C ILE A 99 16.95 -3.65 -7.70
N LEU A 100 16.66 -2.36 -7.74
CA LEU A 100 17.44 -1.37 -8.48
C LEU A 100 18.36 -0.57 -7.54
N GLY A 101 18.07 -0.58 -6.25
CA GLY A 101 18.88 0.08 -5.22
C GLY A 101 18.11 0.17 -3.91
N GLU A 102 18.52 1.11 -3.06
CA GLU A 102 17.84 1.42 -1.81
C GLU A 102 17.60 2.93 -1.71
N VAL A 103 16.45 3.34 -1.21
CA VAL A 103 16.15 4.77 -0.93
C VAL A 103 16.99 5.26 0.24
N GLU A 104 17.12 4.40 1.25
CA GLU A 104 17.93 4.55 2.45
C GLU A 104 18.43 3.15 2.87
N PRO A 105 19.49 3.03 3.70
CA PRO A 105 19.98 1.74 4.15
C PRO A 105 18.87 0.82 4.68
N GLY A 106 18.68 -0.34 4.03
CA GLY A 106 17.65 -1.31 4.37
C GLY A 106 16.23 -0.94 3.93
N VAL A 107 16.08 -0.02 2.97
CA VAL A 107 14.81 0.37 2.34
C VAL A 107 14.90 0.15 0.82
N PRO A 108 14.67 -1.07 0.33
CA PRO A 108 14.86 -1.42 -1.07
C PRO A 108 13.87 -0.73 -2.00
N ALA A 109 14.36 -0.32 -3.17
CA ALA A 109 13.60 0.23 -4.29
C ALA A 109 13.82 -0.63 -5.53
N GLY A 110 12.74 -0.97 -6.24
CA GLY A 110 12.81 -1.83 -7.40
C GLY A 110 11.57 -1.80 -8.27
N VAL A 111 11.53 -2.72 -9.23
CA VAL A 111 10.42 -2.89 -10.17
C VAL A 111 9.91 -4.32 -10.13
N ALA A 112 8.60 -4.48 -10.28
CA ALA A 112 7.96 -5.79 -10.43
C ALA A 112 7.04 -5.78 -11.66
N GLU A 113 6.87 -6.95 -12.26
CA GLU A 113 5.96 -7.16 -13.38
C GLU A 113 4.59 -7.59 -12.85
N ARG A 114 3.54 -7.04 -13.45
CA ARG A 114 2.15 -7.43 -13.25
C ARG A 114 1.79 -8.53 -14.24
N THR A 115 0.71 -9.26 -13.96
CA THR A 115 0.22 -10.35 -14.81
C THR A 115 -0.18 -9.92 -16.23
N ASP A 116 -0.48 -8.63 -16.43
CA ASP A 116 -0.78 -8.03 -17.74
C ASP A 116 0.47 -7.58 -18.51
N GLY A 117 1.66 -7.86 -17.99
CA GLY A 117 2.96 -7.47 -18.59
C GLY A 117 3.36 -6.02 -18.31
N SER A 118 2.52 -5.24 -17.64
CA SER A 118 2.91 -3.89 -17.20
C SER A 118 3.85 -3.97 -15.98
N ARG A 119 4.66 -2.92 -15.79
CA ARG A 119 5.62 -2.84 -14.68
C ARG A 119 5.18 -1.80 -13.66
N ILE A 120 5.50 -2.05 -12.40
CA ILE A 120 5.23 -1.12 -11.30
C ILE A 120 6.45 -0.96 -10.41
N ARG A 121 6.70 0.27 -9.96
CA ARG A 121 7.75 0.58 -8.99
C ARG A 121 7.30 0.21 -7.58
N ILE A 122 8.19 -0.38 -6.81
CA ILE A 122 7.94 -0.74 -5.42
C ILE A 122 9.09 -0.26 -4.56
N VAL A 123 8.76 0.40 -3.47
CA VAL A 123 9.65 0.60 -2.33
C VAL A 123 9.09 -0.22 -1.17
N THR A 124 9.91 -1.06 -0.56
CA THR A 124 9.52 -1.81 0.64
C THR A 124 10.33 -1.34 1.84
N LYS A 125 9.70 -1.34 3.02
CA LYS A 125 10.36 -0.93 4.27
C LYS A 125 9.97 -1.87 5.41
N ALA A 126 10.97 -2.50 6.02
CA ALA A 126 10.74 -3.25 7.25
C ALA A 126 10.38 -2.31 8.42
N GLY A 127 9.73 -2.86 9.45
CA GLY A 127 9.42 -2.10 10.68
C GLY A 127 10.70 -1.61 11.35
N GLY A 128 10.75 -0.33 11.74
CA GLY A 128 11.92 0.27 12.40
C GLY A 128 13.06 0.72 11.49
N PHE A 129 12.99 0.47 10.17
CA PHE A 129 13.97 0.96 9.20
C PHE A 129 13.59 2.33 8.65
N GLY A 130 14.60 3.05 8.13
CA GLY A 130 14.48 4.37 7.52
C GLY A 130 14.35 5.52 8.53
N THR A 131 14.63 6.72 8.05
CA THR A 131 14.43 7.98 8.76
C THR A 131 12.97 8.43 8.71
N ARG A 132 12.65 9.56 9.35
CA ARG A 132 11.29 10.14 9.27
C ARG A 132 10.97 10.65 7.86
N GLU A 133 12.00 10.87 7.06
CA GLU A 133 11.93 11.39 5.71
C GLU A 133 11.81 10.29 4.64
N VAL A 134 11.87 9.01 5.02
CA VAL A 134 11.96 7.88 4.08
C VAL A 134 10.85 7.86 3.03
N ILE A 135 9.60 8.19 3.40
CA ILE A 135 8.48 8.25 2.46
C ILE A 135 8.69 9.38 1.45
N VAL A 136 9.10 10.57 1.91
CA VAL A 136 9.35 11.73 1.05
C VAL A 136 10.52 11.45 0.11
N LYS A 137 11.59 10.83 0.60
CA LYS A 137 12.74 10.42 -0.21
C LYS A 137 12.41 9.33 -1.23
N SER A 138 11.33 8.58 -1.01
CA SER A 138 10.86 7.56 -1.97
C SER A 138 10.07 8.15 -3.13
N LEU A 139 9.48 9.36 -2.97
CA LEU A 139 8.63 9.97 -3.99
C LEU A 139 9.33 10.16 -5.35
N PRO A 140 10.58 10.67 -5.45
CA PRO A 140 11.25 10.80 -6.74
C PRO A 140 11.38 9.49 -7.51
N PHE A 141 11.61 8.37 -6.81
CA PHE A 141 11.62 7.05 -7.44
C PHE A 141 10.22 6.64 -7.89
N LEU A 142 9.20 6.79 -7.03
CA LEU A 142 7.83 6.35 -7.26
C LEU A 142 7.07 7.19 -8.30
N GLU A 143 7.41 8.46 -8.44
CA GLU A 143 6.78 9.43 -9.36
C GLU A 143 7.52 9.54 -10.70
N CYS A 144 8.69 8.89 -10.83
CA CYS A 144 9.47 8.90 -12.06
C CYS A 144 8.64 8.37 -13.24
N GLY A 145 8.92 8.86 -14.46
CA GLY A 145 8.18 8.55 -15.69
C GLY A 145 8.22 7.08 -16.12
N GLU A 146 8.60 6.77 -17.36
CA GLU A 146 8.63 5.38 -17.85
C GLU A 146 9.39 4.45 -16.91
N VAL A 147 8.79 3.28 -16.61
CA VAL A 147 9.38 2.28 -15.74
C VAL A 147 10.53 1.61 -16.51
N PRO A 148 11.78 1.66 -15.99
CA PRO A 148 12.93 1.07 -16.66
C PRO A 148 12.73 -0.42 -16.93
#